data_AF-A0A453QR62-F1
#
_entry.id   AF-A0A453QR62-F1
#
_cell.length_a   1.000
_cell.length_b   1.000
_cell.length_c   1.000
_cell.angle_alpha   90.00
_cell.angle_beta   90.00
_cell.angle_gamma   90.00
#
_symmetry.space_group_name_H-M   'P 1'
#
loop_
_entity.id
_entity.type
_entity.pdbx_description
1 polymer ?
#
loop_
_entity_poly.entity_id
_entity_poly.type
_entity_poly.pdbx_seq_one_letter_code
_entity_poly.pdbx_strand_id
1 'polypeptide(L)'
;MITLTYNISEADAVIALQSKLKKNSQIQAVLKSEDIPVFFAKTNSLVQITRALRVLVDDHVDGLIDVEDNEEVRSSVETDALEEARLAVEQVVIPKGESVQLLPRPSTIISSQVNLVETFNLKWEVTGKEPNACLRILPQFADREEGTTSEQGASPGLKDSDSSSDGMDYTQSGVTRLPFLPE
;
A
#
# COMPACT_ATOMS: atom_id res chain seq x y z
N MET A 1 -33.16 -8.21 -26.33
CA MET A 1 -32.70 -9.48 -26.93
C MET A 1 -31.40 -9.17 -27.64
N ILE A 2 -30.31 -9.90 -27.36
CA ILE A 2 -29.01 -9.65 -27.99
C ILE A 2 -28.92 -10.54 -29.23
N THR A 3 -28.65 -9.94 -30.39
CA THR A 3 -28.44 -10.64 -31.66
C THR A 3 -27.02 -10.42 -32.13
N LEU A 4 -26.35 -11.49 -32.58
CA LEU A 4 -25.03 -11.42 -33.17
C LEU A 4 -25.16 -11.27 -34.68
N THR A 5 -24.46 -10.29 -35.26
CA THR A 5 -24.36 -10.11 -36.70
C THR A 5 -22.90 -10.20 -37.15
N TYR A 6 -22.71 -10.63 -38.40
CA TYR A 6 -21.42 -10.61 -39.08
C TYR A 6 -21.22 -9.34 -39.92
N ASN A 7 -22.29 -8.58 -40.13
CA ASN A 7 -22.26 -7.32 -40.87
C ASN A 7 -22.00 -6.18 -39.89
N ILE A 8 -20.86 -5.51 -40.04
CA ILE A 8 -20.49 -4.38 -39.18
C ILE A 8 -21.54 -3.26 -39.28
N SER A 9 -22.01 -2.96 -40.50
CA SER A 9 -23.00 -1.90 -40.75
C SER A 9 -24.39 -2.14 -40.17
N GLU A 10 -24.69 -3.36 -39.70
CA GLU A 10 -25.95 -3.69 -39.02
C GLU A 10 -25.80 -3.71 -37.49
N ALA A 11 -24.58 -3.51 -36.97
CA ALA A 11 -24.29 -3.66 -35.56
C ALA A 11 -24.49 -2.35 -34.78
N ASP A 12 -25.17 -2.41 -33.64
CA ASP A 12 -25.28 -1.30 -32.70
C ASP A 12 -23.98 -1.06 -31.91
N ALA A 13 -23.14 -2.11 -31.80
CA ALA A 13 -21.86 -2.07 -31.12
C ALA A 13 -20.96 -3.23 -31.56
N VAL A 14 -19.64 -3.03 -31.53
CA VAL A 14 -18.65 -4.06 -31.90
C VAL A 14 -17.72 -4.38 -30.74
N ILE A 15 -17.59 -5.66 -30.42
CA ILE A 15 -16.56 -6.16 -29.50
C ILE A 15 -15.42 -6.77 -30.33
N ALA A 16 -14.20 -6.27 -30.15
CA ALA A 16 -13.04 -6.75 -30.90
C ALA A 16 -11.82 -6.95 -30.00
N LEU A 17 -10.95 -7.90 -30.40
CA LEU A 17 -9.64 -8.01 -29.78
C LEU A 17 -8.77 -6.82 -30.19
N GLN A 18 -8.17 -6.13 -29.21
CA GLN A 18 -7.34 -4.95 -29.43
C GLN A 18 -6.21 -5.23 -30.44
N SER A 19 -5.55 -6.39 -30.32
CA SER A 19 -4.47 -6.80 -31.22
C SER A 19 -4.92 -7.07 -32.66
N LYS A 20 -6.20 -7.44 -32.87
CA LYS A 20 -6.77 -7.71 -34.18
C LYS A 20 -7.28 -6.42 -34.84
N LEU A 21 -7.86 -5.51 -34.06
CA LEU A 21 -8.33 -4.23 -34.60
C LEU A 21 -7.18 -3.26 -34.91
N LYS A 22 -6.14 -3.21 -34.05
CA LYS A 22 -4.94 -2.37 -34.30
C LYS A 22 -4.23 -2.76 -35.61
N LYS A 23 -4.29 -4.03 -36.02
CA LYS A 23 -3.67 -4.52 -37.26
C LYS A 23 -4.48 -4.25 -38.53
N ASN A 24 -5.78 -3.97 -38.41
CA ASN A 24 -6.69 -3.83 -39.55
C ASN A 24 -7.25 -2.42 -39.62
N SER A 25 -6.54 -1.53 -40.31
CA SER A 25 -6.93 -0.12 -40.48
C SER A 25 -8.23 0.06 -41.25
N GLN A 26 -8.56 -0.86 -42.17
CA GLN A 26 -9.82 -0.82 -42.93
C GLN A 26 -11.04 -0.99 -42.02
N ILE A 27 -10.98 -1.91 -41.06
CA ILE A 27 -12.08 -2.13 -40.09
C ILE A 27 -12.23 -0.90 -39.20
N GLN A 28 -11.13 -0.29 -38.76
CA GLN A 28 -11.19 0.96 -38.02
C GLN A 28 -11.78 2.11 -38.82
N ALA A 29 -11.48 2.21 -40.13
CA ALA A 29 -12.03 3.24 -40.98
C ALA A 29 -13.55 3.12 -41.11
N VAL A 30 -14.07 1.89 -41.29
CA VAL A 30 -15.51 1.61 -41.37
C VAL A 30 -16.22 1.96 -40.05
N LEU A 31 -15.67 1.52 -38.91
CA LEU A 31 -16.24 1.80 -37.59
C LEU A 31 -16.29 3.30 -37.29
N LYS A 32 -15.26 4.05 -37.72
CA LYS A 32 -15.22 5.51 -37.59
C LYS A 32 -16.17 6.23 -38.54
N SER A 33 -16.38 5.70 -39.75
CA SER A 33 -17.31 6.33 -40.71
C SER A 33 -18.76 6.10 -40.35
N GLU A 34 -19.08 4.97 -39.71
CA GLU A 34 -20.45 4.60 -39.33
C GLU A 34 -20.78 4.95 -37.86
N ASP A 35 -19.85 5.58 -37.13
CA ASP A 35 -19.99 6.00 -35.73
C ASP A 35 -20.42 4.86 -34.77
N ILE A 36 -19.96 3.64 -35.06
CA ILE A 36 -20.32 2.46 -34.27
C ILE A 36 -19.37 2.35 -33.07
N PRO A 37 -19.88 2.26 -31.82
CA PRO A 37 -19.04 2.14 -30.64
C PRO A 37 -18.29 0.81 -30.63
N VAL A 38 -16.99 0.89 -30.32
CA VAL A 38 -16.07 -0.24 -30.32
C VAL A 38 -15.55 -0.52 -28.93
N PHE A 39 -15.82 -1.73 -28.44
CA PHE A 39 -15.36 -2.23 -27.15
C PHE A 39 -14.19 -3.19 -27.36
N PHE A 40 -13.11 -2.96 -26.62
CA PHE A 40 -11.89 -3.72 -26.77
C PHE A 40 -11.75 -4.79 -25.69
N ALA A 41 -11.47 -6.02 -26.12
CA ALA A 41 -10.92 -7.06 -25.27
C ALA A 41 -9.41 -7.17 -25.51
N LYS A 42 -8.59 -7.06 -24.46
CA LYS A 42 -7.13 -7.18 -24.58
C LYS A 42 -6.70 -8.62 -24.91
N THR A 43 -7.39 -9.59 -24.30
CA THR A 43 -7.16 -11.02 -24.48
C THR A 43 -8.49 -11.73 -24.76
N ASN A 44 -8.42 -12.96 -25.29
CA ASN A 44 -9.58 -13.83 -25.49
C ASN A 44 -10.04 -14.52 -24.19
N SER A 45 -9.73 -13.94 -23.02
CA SER A 45 -10.15 -14.48 -21.73
C SER A 45 -11.64 -14.25 -21.50
N LEU A 46 -12.32 -15.26 -20.94
CA LEU A 46 -13.73 -15.18 -20.57
C LEU A 46 -14.01 -13.97 -19.66
N VAL A 47 -13.11 -13.64 -18.74
CA VAL A 47 -13.26 -12.50 -17.82
C VAL A 47 -13.27 -11.17 -18.59
N GLN A 48 -12.36 -11.01 -19.55
CA GLN A 48 -12.26 -9.81 -20.39
C GLN A 48 -13.48 -9.67 -21.31
N ILE A 49 -13.91 -10.78 -21.93
CA ILE A 49 -15.10 -10.81 -22.79
C ILE A 49 -16.37 -10.48 -21.97
N THR A 50 -16.53 -11.10 -20.80
CA THR A 50 -17.68 -10.85 -19.91
C THR A 50 -17.71 -9.41 -19.43
N ARG A 51 -16.54 -8.82 -19.13
CA ARG A 51 -16.44 -7.41 -18.76
C ARG A 51 -16.84 -6.48 -19.91
N ALA A 52 -16.32 -6.71 -21.11
CA ALA A 52 -16.69 -5.92 -22.30
C ALA A 52 -18.20 -5.98 -22.57
N LEU A 53 -18.80 -7.17 -22.44
CA LEU A 53 -20.25 -7.36 -22.57
C LEU A 53 -21.03 -6.63 -21.46
N ARG A 54 -20.57 -6.68 -20.20
CA ARG A 54 -21.21 -5.94 -19.11
C ARG A 54 -21.23 -4.45 -19.39
N VAL A 55 -20.10 -3.87 -19.81
CA VAL A 55 -20.04 -2.43 -20.09
C VAL A 55 -20.96 -2.05 -21.26
N LEU A 56 -21.03 -2.90 -22.30
CA LEU A 56 -21.95 -2.70 -23.41
C LEU A 56 -23.42 -2.69 -22.97
N VAL A 57 -23.78 -3.51 -21.97
CA VAL A 57 -25.15 -3.60 -21.45
C VAL A 57 -25.50 -2.50 -20.45
N ASP A 58 -24.51 -1.98 -19.72
CA ASP A 58 -24.73 -1.05 -18.58
C ASP A 58 -24.88 0.43 -19.01
N ASP A 59 -25.07 0.70 -20.30
CA ASP A 59 -25.34 2.03 -20.89
C ASP A 59 -24.32 3.15 -20.56
N HIS A 60 -23.18 2.79 -19.97
CA HIS A 60 -22.04 3.70 -19.81
C HIS A 60 -21.32 3.86 -21.15
N VAL A 61 -21.95 4.63 -22.03
CA VAL A 61 -21.42 5.14 -23.30
C VAL A 61 -20.36 6.21 -23.06
N ASP A 62 -19.32 5.87 -22.30
CA ASP A 62 -18.06 6.60 -22.42
C ASP A 62 -17.15 5.75 -23.30
N GLY A 63 -17.08 6.17 -24.56
CA GLY A 63 -16.28 5.55 -25.58
C GLY A 63 -14.82 5.43 -25.14
N LEU A 64 -14.17 4.38 -25.65
CA LEU A 64 -12.75 4.13 -25.42
C LEU A 64 -12.41 3.90 -23.94
N ILE A 65 -12.90 2.80 -23.39
CA ILE A 65 -12.31 2.26 -22.15
C ILE A 65 -10.88 1.83 -22.50
N ASP A 66 -9.96 2.77 -22.33
CA ASP A 66 -8.54 2.51 -22.34
C ASP A 66 -8.21 1.75 -21.05
N VAL A 67 -8.41 0.43 -21.09
CA VAL A 67 -8.11 -0.49 -19.97
C VAL A 67 -6.60 -0.54 -19.68
N GLU A 68 -5.77 0.10 -20.53
CA GLU A 68 -4.35 0.32 -20.27
C GLU A 68 -4.18 1.14 -18.98
N ASP A 69 -5.02 2.17 -18.77
CA ASP A 69 -4.93 3.04 -17.59
C ASP A 69 -5.20 2.28 -16.29
N ASN A 70 -6.12 1.31 -16.26
CA ASN A 70 -6.52 0.67 -15.00
C ASN A 70 -5.65 -0.53 -14.57
N GLU A 71 -4.90 -1.15 -15.47
CA GLU A 71 -3.91 -2.18 -15.12
C GLU A 71 -2.55 -1.54 -14.83
N GLU A 72 -2.15 -0.53 -15.61
CA GLU A 72 -0.91 0.21 -15.35
C GLU A 72 -1.01 0.98 -14.03
N VAL A 73 -2.13 1.68 -13.77
CA VAL A 73 -2.38 2.33 -12.48
C VAL A 73 -2.45 1.31 -11.35
N ARG A 74 -3.04 0.12 -11.55
CA ARG A 74 -3.01 -0.93 -10.50
C ARG A 74 -1.58 -1.37 -10.19
N SER A 75 -0.76 -1.57 -11.21
CA SER A 75 0.63 -1.97 -11.04
C SER A 75 1.44 -0.87 -10.34
N SER A 76 1.23 0.40 -10.69
CA SER A 76 1.84 1.56 -10.02
C SER A 76 1.40 1.66 -8.56
N VAL A 77 0.11 1.50 -8.27
CA VAL A 77 -0.40 1.57 -6.90
C VAL A 77 0.12 0.41 -6.05
N GLU A 78 0.27 -0.79 -6.63
CA GLU A 78 0.89 -1.92 -5.96
C GLU A 78 2.38 -1.68 -5.68
N THR A 79 3.15 -1.17 -6.65
CA THR A 79 4.57 -0.85 -6.44
C THR A 79 4.77 0.21 -5.37
N ASP A 80 3.94 1.27 -5.37
CA ASP A 80 4.01 2.34 -4.37
C ASP A 80 3.69 1.81 -2.98
N ALA A 81 2.68 0.93 -2.87
CA ALA A 81 2.30 0.32 -1.60
C ALA A 81 3.36 -0.65 -1.07
N LEU A 82 4.06 -1.37 -1.94
CA LEU A 82 5.18 -2.23 -1.55
C LEU A 82 6.38 -1.41 -1.08
N GLU A 83 6.70 -0.31 -1.77
CA GLU A 83 7.79 0.58 -1.34
C GLU A 83 7.46 1.25 0.00
N GLU A 84 6.20 1.65 0.22
CA GLU A 84 5.73 2.15 1.52
C GLU A 84 6.00 1.14 2.65
N ALA A 85 5.64 -0.14 2.44
CA ALA A 85 5.88 -1.19 3.41
C ALA A 85 7.38 -1.43 3.65
N ARG A 86 8.19 -1.41 2.59
CA ARG A 86 9.65 -1.55 2.64
C ARG A 86 10.28 -0.43 3.48
N LEU A 87 9.89 0.82 3.22
CA LEU A 87 10.38 1.99 3.94
C LEU A 87 9.96 1.96 5.42
N ALA A 88 8.72 1.55 5.71
CA ALA A 88 8.25 1.41 7.09
C ALA A 88 9.11 0.41 7.87
N VAL A 89 9.41 -0.74 7.27
CA VAL A 89 10.27 -1.77 7.87
C VAL A 89 11.70 -1.25 8.08
N GLU A 90 12.32 -0.73 7.04
CA GLU A 90 13.74 -0.38 7.03
C GLU A 90 14.08 0.88 7.81
N GLN A 91 13.15 1.83 7.92
CA GLN A 91 13.43 3.14 8.55
C GLN A 91 12.81 3.30 9.94
N VAL A 92 11.74 2.56 10.23
CA VAL A 92 10.99 2.74 11.49
C VAL A 92 10.97 1.47 12.30
N VAL A 93 10.42 0.37 11.77
CA VAL A 93 10.15 -0.83 12.57
C VAL A 93 11.43 -1.49 13.07
N ILE A 94 12.42 -1.70 12.20
CA ILE A 94 13.69 -2.33 12.60
C ILE A 94 14.60 -1.35 13.36
N PRO A 95 14.88 -0.12 12.88
CA PRO A 95 15.85 0.75 13.55
C PRO A 95 15.33 1.37 14.85
N LYS A 96 14.04 1.73 14.90
CA LYS A 96 13.44 2.42 16.07
C LYS A 96 12.69 1.46 16.99
N GLY A 97 12.32 0.27 16.51
CA GLY A 97 11.51 -0.67 17.29
C GLY A 97 10.08 -0.17 17.49
N GLU A 98 9.56 0.65 16.59
CA GLU A 98 8.23 1.26 16.69
C GLU A 98 7.25 0.55 15.75
N SER A 99 5.99 0.38 16.18
CA SER A 99 4.94 -0.14 15.29
C SER A 99 4.47 0.92 14.31
N VAL A 100 4.26 0.56 13.04
CA VAL A 100 3.79 1.47 11.99
C VAL A 100 2.50 0.97 11.38
N GLN A 101 1.56 1.89 11.15
CA GLN A 101 0.35 1.66 10.38
C GLN A 101 0.53 2.25 8.98
N LEU A 102 0.37 1.43 7.95
CA LEU A 102 0.43 1.84 6.56
C LEU A 102 -0.88 2.50 6.12
N LEU A 103 -0.85 3.15 4.97
CA LEU A 103 -2.03 3.71 4.32
C LEU A 103 -3.09 2.63 4.04
N PRO A 104 -4.38 3.00 4.05
CA PRO A 104 -5.44 2.08 3.67
C PRO A 104 -5.29 1.58 2.22
N ARG A 105 -5.39 0.27 2.02
CA ARG A 105 -5.24 -0.41 0.72
C ARG A 105 -6.30 -1.51 0.56
N PRO A 106 -6.68 -1.90 -0.67
CA PRO A 106 -7.54 -3.06 -0.89
C PRO A 106 -6.85 -4.37 -0.49
N SER A 107 -7.64 -5.40 -0.15
CA SER A 107 -7.13 -6.67 0.40
C SER A 107 -6.09 -7.37 -0.49
N THR A 108 -6.15 -7.18 -1.82
CA THR A 108 -5.17 -7.73 -2.77
C THR A 108 -3.78 -7.16 -2.54
N ILE A 109 -3.67 -5.84 -2.37
CA ILE A 109 -2.39 -5.15 -2.14
C ILE A 109 -1.88 -5.42 -0.72
N ILE A 110 -2.78 -5.45 0.27
CA ILE A 110 -2.42 -5.81 1.64
C ILE A 110 -1.78 -7.20 1.69
N SER A 111 -2.29 -8.16 0.90
CA SER A 111 -1.71 -9.50 0.81
C SER A 111 -0.28 -9.48 0.28
N SER A 112 0.01 -8.68 -0.75
CA SER A 112 1.37 -8.47 -1.27
C SER A 112 2.28 -7.82 -0.22
N GLN A 113 1.79 -6.81 0.51
CA GLN A 113 2.54 -6.17 1.59
C GLN A 113 2.83 -7.15 2.75
N VAL A 114 1.86 -7.98 3.14
CA VAL A 114 2.04 -9.01 4.17
C VAL A 114 3.17 -9.98 3.79
N ASN A 115 3.18 -10.47 2.55
CA ASN A 115 4.23 -11.37 2.06
C ASN A 115 5.63 -10.73 2.18
N LEU A 116 5.73 -9.43 1.87
CA LEU A 116 6.97 -8.68 2.06
C LEU A 116 7.35 -8.62 3.54
N VAL A 117 6.43 -8.29 4.44
CA VAL A 117 6.70 -8.21 5.89
C VAL A 117 7.14 -9.55 6.47
N GLU A 118 6.54 -10.66 6.02
CA GLU A 118 6.91 -12.02 6.44
C GLU A 118 8.36 -12.37 6.04
N THR A 119 8.85 -11.83 4.93
CA THR A 119 10.25 -12.00 4.50
C THR A 119 11.24 -11.37 5.48
N PHE A 120 10.81 -10.37 6.26
CA PHE A 120 11.60 -9.75 7.34
C PHE A 120 11.38 -10.41 8.71
N ASN A 121 10.62 -11.51 8.79
CA ASN A 121 10.25 -12.18 10.05
C ASN A 121 9.53 -11.28 11.07
N LEU A 122 8.89 -10.20 10.61
CA LEU A 122 8.16 -9.28 11.46
C LEU A 122 6.72 -9.73 11.68
N LYS A 123 6.16 -9.35 12.84
CA LYS A 123 4.74 -9.60 13.15
C LYS A 123 3.88 -8.52 12.49
N TRP A 124 2.67 -8.88 12.09
CA TRP A 124 1.74 -7.98 11.43
C TRP A 124 0.30 -8.19 11.90
N GLU A 125 -0.51 -7.15 11.73
CA GLU A 125 -1.95 -7.12 12.03
C GLU A 125 -2.66 -6.34 10.90
N VAL A 126 -3.79 -6.84 10.41
CA VAL A 126 -4.65 -6.06 9.50
C VAL A 126 -5.73 -5.38 10.33
N THR A 127 -5.79 -4.05 10.25
CA THR A 127 -6.75 -3.22 10.98
C THR A 127 -7.78 -2.63 10.02
N GLY A 128 -9.04 -2.56 10.46
CA GLY A 128 -10.14 -1.96 9.69
C GLY A 128 -10.94 -2.96 8.84
N LYS A 129 -11.98 -2.44 8.17
CA LYS A 129 -12.79 -3.16 7.19
C LYS A 129 -12.71 -2.42 5.86
N GLU A 130 -12.79 -3.13 4.74
CA GLU A 130 -12.82 -2.50 3.42
C GLU A 130 -13.91 -1.42 3.35
N PRO A 131 -13.62 -0.24 2.76
CA PRO A 131 -12.40 0.12 2.01
C PRO A 131 -11.23 0.66 2.86
N ASN A 132 -11.41 0.78 4.18
CA ASN A 132 -10.44 1.39 5.10
C ASN A 132 -9.54 0.35 5.80
N ALA A 133 -9.30 -0.80 5.14
CA ALA A 133 -8.40 -1.82 5.66
C ALA A 133 -6.94 -1.36 5.49
N CYS A 134 -6.10 -1.59 6.48
CA CYS A 134 -4.69 -1.18 6.48
C CYS A 134 -3.82 -2.21 7.21
N LEU A 135 -2.55 -2.31 6.79
CA LEU A 135 -1.56 -3.17 7.43
C LEU A 135 -0.85 -2.43 8.55
N ARG A 136 -0.77 -3.04 9.73
CA ARG A 136 0.04 -2.59 10.86
C ARG A 136 1.19 -3.55 11.07
N ILE A 137 2.40 -3.03 11.03
CA ILE A 137 3.65 -3.78 11.22
C ILE A 137 4.11 -3.58 12.66
N LEU A 138 4.47 -4.69 13.32
CA LEU A 138 4.87 -4.71 14.72
C LEU A 138 6.36 -5.00 14.83
N PRO A 139 7.07 -4.36 15.77
CA PRO A 139 8.49 -4.61 15.99
C PRO A 139 8.72 -6.01 16.56
N GLN A 140 9.81 -6.64 16.15
CA GLN A 140 10.37 -7.78 16.88
C GLN A 140 11.24 -7.22 18.02
N PHE A 141 10.76 -7.29 19.26
CA PHE A 141 11.59 -7.00 20.41
C PHE A 141 12.57 -8.17 20.58
N ALA A 142 13.74 -8.07 19.94
CA ALA A 142 14.93 -8.66 20.52
C ALA A 142 15.38 -7.66 21.58
N ASP A 143 15.50 -8.10 22.83
CA ASP A 143 15.85 -7.26 23.97
C ASP A 143 17.01 -6.33 23.60
N ARG A 144 16.70 -5.03 23.54
CA ARG A 144 17.69 -4.00 23.38
C ARG A 144 18.49 -3.99 24.67
N GLU A 145 19.59 -4.75 24.73
CA GLU A 145 20.56 -4.60 25.81
C GLU A 145 21.02 -3.14 25.81
N GLU A 146 20.52 -2.41 26.80
CA GLU A 146 21.05 -1.11 27.18
C GLU A 146 22.54 -1.28 27.44
N GLY A 147 23.35 -0.48 26.75
CA GLY A 147 24.78 -0.40 27.00
C GLY A 147 25.04 -0.01 28.45
N THR A 148 25.26 -1.01 29.30
CA THR A 148 25.92 -0.83 30.59
C THR A 148 27.40 -0.68 30.31
N THR A 149 27.86 0.56 30.21
CA THR A 149 29.28 0.91 30.25
C THR A 149 29.84 0.43 31.60
N SER A 150 30.43 -0.75 31.59
CA SER A 150 31.16 -1.32 32.73
C SER A 150 32.57 -0.75 32.70
N GLU A 151 32.80 0.37 33.38
CA GLU A 151 34.15 0.80 33.71
C GLU A 151 34.53 0.18 35.07
N GLN A 152 35.38 -0.86 35.02
CA GLN A 152 36.13 -1.33 36.18
C GLN A 152 37.33 -0.42 36.42
N GLY A 153 37.44 0.14 37.63
CA GLY A 153 38.60 0.89 38.08
C GLY A 153 38.66 1.03 39.61
N ALA A 154 39.29 0.05 40.26
CA ALA A 154 40.02 0.09 41.54
C ALA A 154 39.45 0.87 42.77
N SER A 155 39.17 0.13 43.86
CA SER A 155 39.11 0.62 45.26
C SER A 155 40.51 1.04 45.78
N PRO A 156 40.70 1.59 47.02
CA PRO A 156 39.74 1.91 48.09
C PRO A 156 39.95 3.29 48.79
N GLY A 157 38.95 3.78 49.52
CA GLY A 157 39.11 4.94 50.42
C GLY A 157 37.95 5.12 51.38
N LEU A 158 38.14 4.69 52.63
CA LEU A 158 37.25 4.94 53.76
C LEU A 158 37.23 6.43 54.13
N LYS A 159 36.06 6.97 54.49
CA LYS A 159 35.87 7.91 55.62
C LYS A 159 34.39 8.17 55.90
N ASP A 160 34.06 8.03 57.17
CA ASP A 160 32.78 8.26 57.83
C ASP A 160 32.36 9.74 57.78
N SER A 161 31.04 10.01 57.83
CA SER A 161 30.43 10.91 58.84
C SER A 161 28.91 11.07 58.62
N ASP A 162 28.22 11.09 59.75
CA ASP A 162 26.78 11.31 59.99
C ASP A 162 26.18 12.56 59.33
N SER A 163 24.88 12.52 59.03
CA SER A 163 23.86 13.23 59.82
C SER A 163 22.49 13.23 59.14
N SER A 164 21.47 13.00 59.95
CA SER A 164 20.03 12.90 59.68
C SER A 164 19.34 14.24 59.35
N SER A 165 18.27 14.19 58.53
CA SER A 165 16.90 14.76 58.77
C SER A 165 16.15 14.80 57.43
N ASP A 166 15.07 14.04 57.26
CA ASP A 166 13.67 14.42 57.55
C ASP A 166 13.00 15.24 56.42
N GLY A 167 11.76 14.88 56.08
CA GLY A 167 10.90 15.67 55.17
C GLY A 167 10.35 14.91 53.96
N MET A 168 9.17 14.29 54.14
CA MET A 168 8.25 13.93 53.05
C MET A 168 7.54 15.20 52.57
N ASP A 169 7.48 15.44 51.25
CA ASP A 169 6.33 16.15 50.67
C ASP A 169 6.09 15.76 49.20
N TYR A 170 4.81 15.64 48.88
CA TYR A 170 4.22 15.12 47.65
C TYR A 170 3.50 16.28 46.96
N THR A 171 4.07 16.90 45.92
CA THR A 171 3.27 17.72 45.00
C THR A 171 3.84 17.74 43.58
N GLN A 172 3.20 16.93 42.73
CA GLN A 172 2.69 17.28 41.40
C GLN A 172 3.10 18.65 40.80
N SER A 173 3.90 18.63 39.73
CA SER A 173 3.64 19.30 38.42
C SER A 173 4.93 19.38 37.61
N GLY A 174 4.91 18.76 36.42
CA GLY A 174 6.03 18.77 35.50
C GLY A 174 6.23 20.13 34.83
N VAL A 175 7.45 20.66 34.93
CA VAL A 175 8.14 21.41 33.87
C VAL A 175 9.65 21.24 34.09
N THR A 176 10.31 20.40 33.30
CA THR A 176 11.78 20.26 33.32
C THR A 176 12.39 21.39 32.49
N ARG A 177 12.94 22.42 33.13
CA ARG A 177 13.74 23.48 32.44
C ARG A 177 15.20 23.01 32.32
N LEU A 178 15.77 23.10 31.13
CA LEU A 178 17.19 22.80 30.88
C LEU A 178 18.11 23.81 31.61
N PRO A 179 19.30 23.39 32.09
CA PRO A 179 20.32 24.30 32.61
C PRO A 179 21.05 25.04 31.48
N PHE A 180 21.44 26.29 31.74
CA PHE A 180 22.26 27.10 30.83
C PHE A 180 23.75 26.75 30.96
N LEU A 181 24.46 26.76 29.82
CA LEU A 181 25.91 26.59 29.74
C LEU A 181 26.65 27.87 30.20
N PRO A 182 27.83 27.74 30.81
CA PRO A 182 28.67 28.89 31.19
C PRO A 182 29.41 29.49 29.97
N GLU A 183 29.80 30.77 30.07
CA GLU A 183 30.63 31.50 29.08
C GLU A 183 32.05 30.95 28.94
#